data_AF-A0A2G6LTY8-F1
#
_entry.id   AF-A0A2G6LTY8-F1
#
_cell.length_a   1.000
_cell.length_b   1.000
_cell.length_c   1.000
_cell.angle_alpha   90.00
_cell.angle_beta   90.00
_cell.angle_gamma   90.00
#
_symmetry.space_group_name_H-M   'P 1'
#
loop_
_entity.id
_entity.type
_entity.pdbx_description
1 polymer ?
#
loop_
_entity_poly.entity_id
_entity_poly.type
_entity_poly.pdbx_seq_one_letter_code
_entity_poly.pdbx_strand_id
1 'polypeptide(L)'
;MRNVIIVLILVATVASAHSVVATIDAPDTNISGLAWGDGSLWAMDALTDMVFQLDPATGAVQNSFYFNHQVNVTPTGLAYSASLDMVYCGGWYNTNGYIYKYTSSGEYKGMVDMCGG
;
A
#
# COMPACT_ATOMS: atom_id res chain seq x y z
N MET A 1 -8.81 10.11 64.08
CA MET A 1 -7.87 9.02 63.76
C MET A 1 -8.38 8.35 62.48
N ARG A 2 -8.26 8.94 61.29
CA ARG A 2 -7.13 9.09 60.35
C ARG A 2 -6.37 7.79 60.03
N ASN A 3 -7.04 6.89 59.30
CA ASN A 3 -6.38 5.81 58.57
C ASN A 3 -6.53 6.09 57.06
N VAL A 4 -5.56 6.82 56.52
CA VAL A 4 -5.41 7.08 55.09
C VAL A 4 -4.72 5.86 54.48
N ILE A 5 -5.44 5.05 53.72
CA ILE A 5 -4.83 3.97 52.91
C ILE A 5 -4.40 4.59 51.59
N ILE A 6 -3.09 4.82 51.46
CA ILE A 6 -2.47 5.25 50.20
C ILE A 6 -2.42 4.02 49.29
N VAL A 7 -3.37 3.93 48.36
CA VAL A 7 -3.29 3.00 47.23
C VAL A 7 -2.29 3.60 46.25
N LEU A 8 -1.04 3.14 46.30
CA LEU A 8 -0.05 3.37 45.25
C LEU A 8 -0.45 2.51 44.04
N ILE A 9 -1.34 3.06 43.19
CA ILE A 9 -1.53 2.52 41.85
C ILE A 9 -0.29 2.90 41.07
N LEU A 10 0.65 1.97 40.97
CA LEU A 10 1.73 2.04 40.00
C LEU A 10 1.09 1.81 38.63
N VAL A 11 0.50 2.85 38.04
CA VAL A 11 0.19 2.85 36.61
C VAL A 11 1.54 2.90 35.92
N ALA A 12 2.21 1.75 35.81
CA ALA A 12 3.24 1.57 34.82
C ALA A 12 2.53 1.79 33.49
N THR A 13 2.73 2.97 32.89
CA THR A 13 2.44 3.19 31.49
C THR A 13 3.34 2.21 30.74
N VAL A 14 2.85 0.99 30.54
CA VAL A 14 3.47 0.07 29.59
C VAL A 14 3.26 0.78 28.27
N ALA A 15 4.29 1.51 27.82
CA ALA A 15 4.34 1.97 26.45
C ALA A 15 4.08 0.71 25.62
N SER A 16 2.92 0.65 24.96
CA SER A 16 2.62 -0.47 24.08
C SER A 16 3.73 -0.47 23.04
N ALA A 17 4.69 -1.37 23.19
CA ALA A 17 5.75 -1.53 22.23
C ALA A 17 5.06 -2.03 20.96
N HIS A 18 5.11 -1.24 19.89
CA HIS A 18 4.62 -1.67 18.60
C HIS A 18 5.38 -2.94 18.21
N SER A 19 4.67 -4.06 18.16
CA SER A 19 5.22 -5.35 17.73
C SER A 19 4.68 -5.70 16.36
N VAL A 20 5.51 -6.31 15.52
CA VAL A 20 5.06 -6.90 14.25
C VAL A 20 4.09 -8.03 14.58
N VAL A 21 2.86 -7.94 14.07
CA VAL A 21 1.80 -8.94 14.31
C VAL A 21 1.73 -10.00 13.23
N ALA A 22 2.22 -9.67 12.03
CA ALA A 22 2.27 -10.57 10.88
C ALA A 22 3.39 -10.12 9.93
N THR A 23 3.92 -11.07 9.18
CA THR A 23 4.84 -10.82 8.07
C THR A 23 4.36 -11.65 6.90
N ILE A 24 4.33 -11.03 5.74
CA ILE A 24 3.94 -11.63 4.48
C ILE A 24 5.13 -11.49 3.54
N ASP A 25 5.50 -12.58 2.88
CA ASP A 25 6.54 -12.52 1.86
C ASP A 25 6.07 -11.62 0.71
N ALA A 26 6.96 -10.73 0.27
CA ALA A 26 6.67 -9.87 -0.87
C ALA A 26 6.40 -10.75 -2.11
N PRO A 27 5.39 -10.42 -2.93
CA PRO A 27 5.07 -11.20 -4.12
C PRO A 27 6.16 -11.12 -5.19
N ASP A 28 7.06 -10.13 -5.08
CA ASP A 28 8.19 -9.91 -5.97
C ASP A 28 9.32 -9.13 -5.24
N THR A 29 10.39 -8.83 -5.94
CA THR A 29 11.70 -8.47 -5.39
C THR A 29 11.90 -6.99 -5.08
N ASN A 30 11.07 -6.09 -5.62
CA ASN A 30 11.23 -4.64 -5.52
C ASN A 30 9.89 -3.91 -5.35
N ILE A 31 9.09 -4.34 -4.35
CA ILE A 31 7.82 -3.71 -4.01
C ILE A 31 8.04 -2.26 -3.58
N SER A 32 7.53 -1.32 -4.38
CA SER A 32 7.68 0.13 -4.16
C SER A 32 6.41 0.76 -3.61
N GLY A 33 5.24 0.16 -3.89
CA GLY A 33 3.94 0.72 -3.56
C GLY A 33 3.03 -0.30 -2.89
N LEU A 34 2.31 0.13 -1.86
CA LEU A 34 1.31 -0.67 -1.15
C LEU A 34 0.02 0.13 -0.97
N ALA A 35 -1.12 -0.56 -1.06
CA ALA A 35 -2.40 0.00 -0.64
C ALA A 35 -3.31 -1.06 -0.02
N TRP A 36 -4.29 -0.59 0.75
CA TRP A 36 -5.36 -1.43 1.25
C TRP A 36 -6.66 -1.09 0.53
N GLY A 37 -7.43 -2.11 0.15
CA GLY A 37 -8.66 -1.88 -0.58
C GLY A 37 -9.43 -3.15 -0.87
N ASP A 38 -10.76 -3.08 -0.73
CA ASP A 38 -11.68 -4.18 -1.04
C ASP A 38 -11.27 -5.51 -0.38
N GLY A 39 -10.95 -5.44 0.92
CA GLY A 39 -10.53 -6.60 1.71
C GLY A 39 -9.18 -7.21 1.32
N SER A 40 -8.42 -6.54 0.45
CA SER A 40 -7.16 -7.05 -0.10
C SER A 40 -6.00 -6.10 0.20
N LEU A 41 -4.80 -6.68 0.29
CA LEU A 41 -3.55 -5.93 0.25
C LEU A 41 -3.10 -5.83 -1.20
N TRP A 42 -2.81 -4.63 -1.68
CA TRP A 42 -2.30 -4.38 -3.02
C TRP A 42 -0.83 -4.04 -2.96
N ALA A 43 -0.05 -4.56 -3.91
CA ALA A 43 1.37 -4.30 -4.03
C ALA A 43 1.74 -3.97 -5.47
N MET A 44 2.74 -3.10 -5.66
CA MET A 44 3.30 -2.77 -6.97
C MET A 44 4.81 -2.92 -6.93
N ASP A 45 5.36 -3.63 -7.90
CA ASP A 45 6.78 -3.86 -8.07
C ASP A 45 7.38 -2.88 -9.08
N ALA A 46 8.49 -2.23 -8.72
CA ALA A 46 9.17 -1.24 -9.56
C ALA A 46 10.20 -1.82 -10.53
N LEU A 47 10.52 -3.11 -10.41
CA LEU A 47 11.44 -3.82 -11.30
C LEU A 47 10.68 -4.56 -12.41
N THR A 48 9.59 -5.24 -12.07
CA THR A 48 8.79 -6.06 -12.99
C THR A 48 7.56 -5.33 -13.54
N ASP A 49 7.27 -4.13 -13.04
CA ASP A 49 6.07 -3.35 -13.37
C ASP A 49 4.78 -4.16 -13.14
N MET A 50 4.77 -5.04 -12.13
CA MET A 50 3.60 -5.84 -11.80
C MET A 50 2.83 -5.22 -10.64
N VAL A 51 1.50 -5.23 -10.76
CA VAL A 51 0.58 -4.95 -9.65
C VAL A 51 -0.05 -6.26 -9.20
N PHE A 52 -0.08 -6.48 -7.90
CA PHE A 52 -0.59 -7.69 -7.26
C PHE A 52 -1.72 -7.35 -6.30
N GLN A 53 -2.77 -8.16 -6.33
CA GLN A 53 -3.79 -8.22 -5.29
C GLN A 53 -3.52 -9.46 -4.43
N LEU A 54 -3.33 -9.25 -3.14
CA LEU A 54 -2.91 -10.27 -2.19
C LEU A 54 -4.02 -10.52 -1.17
N ASP A 55 -4.21 -11.80 -0.86
CA ASP A 55 -4.90 -12.21 0.35
C ASP A 55 -4.11 -11.70 1.58
N PRO A 56 -4.69 -10.87 2.44
CA PRO A 56 -3.95 -10.23 3.53
C PRO A 56 -3.68 -11.16 4.72
N ALA A 57 -4.30 -12.34 4.78
CA ALA A 57 -4.05 -13.31 5.83
C ALA A 57 -2.91 -14.27 5.45
N THR A 58 -2.73 -14.54 4.15
CA THR A 58 -1.80 -15.57 3.67
C THR A 58 -0.69 -15.04 2.76
N GLY A 59 -0.87 -13.87 2.15
CA GLY A 59 0.03 -13.34 1.12
C GLY A 59 -0.18 -13.94 -0.26
N ALA A 60 -1.14 -14.85 -0.44
CA ALA A 60 -1.39 -15.47 -1.74
C ALA A 60 -1.83 -14.42 -2.78
N VAL A 61 -1.22 -14.46 -3.96
CA VAL A 61 -1.63 -13.62 -5.09
C VAL A 61 -2.98 -14.11 -5.60
N GLN A 62 -4.01 -13.28 -5.46
CA GLN A 62 -5.37 -13.54 -5.93
C GLN A 62 -5.59 -13.05 -7.36
N ASN A 63 -4.95 -11.94 -7.71
CA ASN A 63 -4.93 -11.36 -9.05
C ASN A 63 -3.61 -10.62 -9.29
N SER A 64 -3.23 -10.45 -10.54
CA SER A 64 -2.10 -9.62 -10.92
C SER A 64 -2.26 -9.07 -12.33
N PHE A 65 -1.74 -7.88 -12.57
CA PHE A 65 -1.70 -7.30 -13.91
C PHE A 65 -0.45 -6.47 -14.12
N TYR A 66 -0.08 -6.32 -15.39
CA TYR A 66 1.05 -5.47 -15.77
C TYR A 66 0.64 -3.99 -15.70
N PHE A 67 1.45 -3.18 -15.02
CA PHE A 67 1.36 -1.73 -14.98
C PHE A 67 1.75 -1.16 -16.34
N ASN A 68 0.82 -1.20 -17.30
CA ASN A 68 1.06 -0.69 -18.64
C ASN A 68 1.08 0.84 -18.66
N HIS A 69 2.27 1.43 -18.72
CA HIS A 69 2.48 2.87 -18.77
C HIS A 69 2.86 3.35 -20.17
N GLN A 70 2.31 4.49 -20.59
CA GLN A 70 2.56 5.08 -21.92
C GLN A 70 3.92 5.79 -22.02
N VAL A 71 4.50 6.14 -20.88
CA VAL A 71 5.81 6.80 -20.74
C VAL A 71 6.61 5.90 -19.82
N ASN A 72 7.88 5.66 -20.14
CA ASN A 72 8.76 4.85 -19.32
C ASN A 72 8.98 5.52 -17.95
N VAL A 73 8.19 5.12 -16.97
CA VAL A 73 8.20 5.66 -15.61
C VAL A 73 8.79 4.64 -14.65
N THR A 74 9.40 5.12 -13.58
CA THR A 74 9.70 4.27 -12.42
C THR A 74 8.44 4.21 -11.54
N PRO A 75 7.91 3.01 -11.24
CA PRO A 75 6.81 2.87 -10.31
C PRO A 75 7.19 3.35 -8.91
N THR A 76 6.24 3.98 -8.22
CA THR A 76 6.45 4.58 -6.90
C THR A 76 5.40 4.05 -5.94
N GLY A 77 4.42 4.88 -5.57
CA GLY A 77 3.32 4.50 -4.70
C GLY A 77 2.13 3.91 -5.46
N LEU A 78 1.24 3.27 -4.70
CA LEU A 78 -0.04 2.78 -5.19
C LEU A 78 -1.13 3.21 -4.20
N ALA A 79 -2.34 3.49 -4.69
CA ALA A 79 -3.51 3.75 -3.87
C ALA A 79 -4.73 3.02 -4.44
N TYR A 80 -5.73 2.74 -3.61
CA TYR A 80 -6.96 2.07 -4.03
C TYR A 80 -8.20 2.88 -3.62
N SER A 81 -9.21 2.91 -4.48
CA SER A 81 -10.53 3.48 -4.19
C SER A 81 -11.62 2.44 -4.40
N ALA A 82 -12.22 1.97 -3.30
CA ALA A 82 -13.31 0.98 -3.35
C ALA A 82 -14.59 1.54 -3.96
N SER A 83 -14.90 2.82 -3.76
CA SER A 83 -16.11 3.44 -4.31
C SER A 83 -16.05 3.61 -5.83
N LEU A 84 -14.85 3.59 -6.41
CA LEU A 84 -14.63 3.74 -7.84
C LEU A 84 -14.15 2.45 -8.50
N ASP A 85 -13.87 1.40 -7.72
CA ASP A 85 -13.18 0.19 -8.19
C ASP A 85 -11.88 0.52 -8.95
N MET A 86 -11.06 1.40 -8.37
CA MET A 86 -9.87 1.95 -9.04
C MET A 86 -8.59 1.73 -8.25
N VAL A 87 -7.58 1.24 -8.96
CA VAL A 87 -6.17 1.21 -8.56
C VAL A 87 -5.47 2.40 -9.19
N TYR A 88 -4.80 3.21 -8.38
CA TYR A 88 -3.99 4.35 -8.82
C TYR A 88 -2.52 4.00 -8.67
N CYS A 89 -1.80 3.92 -9.78
CA CYS A 89 -0.36 3.65 -9.79
C CYS A 89 0.40 4.95 -10.03
N GLY A 90 1.32 5.29 -9.12
CA GLY A 90 2.21 6.43 -9.27
C GLY A 90 3.44 6.05 -10.09
N GLY A 91 3.78 6.87 -11.08
CA GLY A 91 5.00 6.74 -11.87
C GLY A 91 5.77 8.05 -11.91
N TRP A 92 7.10 7.98 -11.92
CA TRP A 92 7.96 9.15 -12.07
C TRP A 92 8.83 9.03 -13.32
N TYR A 93 8.94 10.12 -14.08
CA TYR A 93 9.88 10.22 -15.19
C TYR A 93 10.51 11.62 -15.24
N ASN A 94 11.83 11.69 -15.14
CA ASN A 94 12.62 12.92 -15.03
C ASN A 94 12.17 13.81 -13.87
N THR A 95 11.48 14.92 -14.16
CA THR A 95 10.93 15.84 -13.17
C THR A 95 9.42 15.67 -13.00
N ASN A 96 8.77 14.89 -13.87
CA ASN A 96 7.31 14.78 -13.92
C ASN A 96 6.82 13.55 -13.15
N GLY A 97 5.79 13.77 -12.33
CA GLY A 97 5.01 12.70 -11.73
C GLY A 97 3.80 12.37 -12.60
N TYR A 98 3.35 11.13 -12.54
CA TYR A 98 2.18 10.64 -13.25
C TYR A 98 1.34 9.77 -12.32
N ILE A 99 0.02 9.88 -12.43
CA ILE A 99 -0.91 8.93 -11.82
C ILE A 99 -1.67 8.21 -12.92
N TYR A 100 -1.48 6.90 -12.98
CA TYR A 100 -2.19 6.00 -13.87
C TYR A 100 -3.35 5.35 -13.14
N LYS A 101 -4.42 5.06 -13.87
CA LYS A 101 -5.68 4.57 -13.34
C LYS A 101 -5.99 3.23 -13.98
N TYR A 102 -6.26 2.23 -13.14
CA TYR A 102 -6.70 0.90 -13.55
C TYR A 102 -7.94 0.49 -12.77
N THR A 103 -8.74 -0.43 -13.30
CA THR A 103 -9.71 -1.16 -12.49
C THR A 103 -9.01 -2.18 -11.59
N SER A 104 -9.71 -2.73 -10.60
CA SER A 104 -9.20 -3.88 -9.83
C SER A 104 -8.86 -5.10 -10.69
N SER A 105 -9.51 -5.25 -11.85
CA SER A 105 -9.20 -6.28 -12.84
C SER A 105 -7.99 -5.97 -13.74
N GLY A 106 -7.38 -4.78 -13.62
CA GLY A 106 -6.21 -4.38 -14.40
C GLY A 106 -6.51 -3.69 -15.74
N GLU A 107 -7.76 -3.28 -15.98
CA GLU A 107 -8.12 -2.53 -17.18
C GLU A 107 -7.64 -1.07 -17.07
N TYR A 108 -6.82 -0.60 -18.03
CA TYR A 108 -6.35 0.78 -18.05
C TYR A 108 -7.48 1.78 -18.33
N LYS A 109 -7.62 2.79 -17.47
CA LYS A 109 -8.63 3.85 -17.56
C LYS A 109 -8.08 5.23 -17.89
N GLY A 110 -6.75 5.38 -17.97
CA GLY A 110 -6.10 6.63 -18.33
C GLY A 110 -5.05 7.07 -17.32
N MET A 111 -4.44 8.23 -17.59
CA MET A 111 -3.42 8.83 -16.73
C MET A 111 -3.65 10.33 -16.54
N VAL A 112 -3.03 10.88 -15.51
CA VAL A 112 -2.98 12.31 -15.23
C VAL A 112 -1.53 12.70 -14.96
N ASP A 113 -1.07 13.72 -15.68
CA ASP A 113 0.22 14.35 -15.45
C ASP A 113 0.14 15.18 -14.19
N MET A 114 1.05 14.93 -13.25
CA MET A 114 1.27 15.78 -12.10
C MET A 114 2.37 16.77 -12.45
N CYS A 115 2.14 18.05 -12.16
CA CYS A 115 3.13 19.09 -12.35
C CYS A 115 4.43 18.66 -11.64
N GLY A 116 5.50 18.49 -12.42
CA GLY A 116 6.82 18.20 -11.90
C GLY A 116 7.43 19.38 -11.16
N GLY A 117 8.18 19.11 -10.08
CA GLY A 117 8.95 20.11 -9.34
C GLY A 117 10.18 20.61 -10.09
#